data_AF-A0A813EX51-F1
#
_entry.id   AF-A0A813EX51-F1
#
_cell.length_a   1.000
_cell.length_b   1.000
_cell.length_c   1.000
_cell.angle_alpha   90.00
_cell.angle_beta   90.00
_cell.angle_gamma   90.00
#
_symmetry.space_group_name_H-M   'P 1'
#
loop_
_entity.id
_entity.type
_entity.pdbx_description
1 polymer ?
#
loop_
_entity_poly.entity_id
_entity_poly.type
_entity_poly.pdbx_seq_one_letter_code
_entity_poly.pdbx_strand_id
1 'polypeptide(L)'
;MASGMFALALFLLGDLALGEGGHGQHCPWTNHWEWSGMFQVQEGDWLSWNVEKGENGEYAMDSMKIIVLGVSQSPVQTLEDLEDMAENLFHGNLTTAASGAVLLPGAAYLLSFSQDLWLSQFKIQAPVGGKLAFFTEHLPEEFENKLHYLKAADGSDVEPMEEESSMECADMADAGIEPVKGLQEKRWAEVIGASFLTIIPSIFGIAVLAASFSKQLSSWGKKALQFANSSACGVVFAAAIFLLMPESMELVSAGKESESLAAGVWGAAVIGGWFLGVMIDHSCSIVTWMWSQKSGADVATDEQEGGGKEAAEDRDPEIADSPSSSQEPKITLIEGRAQMSIAGPVIFGDMFHNLADGFVLGAAFKSCDPSFAMKITLVTMAHEVPQELADFMILVHHAGMNWKLAALVNFLSGCSTLVGAVIAHGMDVSEEVEGITLAAGAGIYLYVAATELGPSVAHLPRLQRGS
;
A
#
# COMPACT_ATOMS: atom_id res chain seq x y z
N MET A 1 3.67 23.50 4.82
CA MET A 1 2.20 23.63 4.76
C MET A 1 1.66 23.33 3.36
N ALA A 2 2.21 23.90 2.27
CA ALA A 2 1.73 23.63 0.92
C ALA A 2 1.95 22.19 0.41
N SER A 3 3.04 21.52 0.81
CA SER A 3 3.33 20.11 0.45
C SER A 3 2.38 19.10 1.10
N GLY A 4 2.00 19.31 2.37
CA GLY A 4 1.00 18.48 3.05
C GLY A 4 -0.42 18.65 2.50
N MET A 5 -0.76 19.82 1.94
CA MET A 5 -2.05 20.04 1.28
C MET A 5 -2.14 19.38 -0.10
N PHE A 6 -1.02 19.16 -0.79
CA PHE A 6 -1.00 18.48 -2.09
C PHE A 6 -1.17 16.96 -1.93
N ALA A 7 -0.58 16.36 -0.89
CA ALA A 7 -0.81 14.96 -0.52
C ALA A 7 -2.27 14.69 -0.11
N LEU A 8 -2.87 15.61 0.67
CA LEU A 8 -4.29 15.54 1.04
C LEU A 8 -5.23 15.70 -0.18
N ALA A 9 -4.84 16.51 -1.17
CA ALA A 9 -5.61 16.72 -2.40
C ALA A 9 -5.55 15.51 -3.36
N LEU A 10 -4.42 14.81 -3.44
CA LEU A 10 -4.32 13.53 -4.17
C LEU A 10 -5.14 12.42 -3.50
N PHE A 11 -5.23 12.44 -2.16
CA PHE A 11 -6.10 11.54 -1.38
C PHE A 11 -7.58 11.71 -1.76
N LEU A 12 -8.04 12.96 -1.93
CA LEU A 12 -9.43 13.28 -2.29
C LEU A 12 -9.77 13.08 -3.78
N LEU A 13 -8.76 13.00 -4.66
CA LEU A 13 -8.95 12.79 -6.10
C LEU A 13 -9.07 11.30 -6.46
N GLY A 14 -8.55 10.39 -5.63
CA GLY A 14 -8.67 8.95 -5.81
C GLY A 14 -10.10 8.42 -5.68
N ASP A 15 -10.94 9.05 -4.85
CA ASP A 15 -12.34 8.64 -4.67
C ASP A 15 -13.26 9.04 -5.85
N LEU A 16 -12.77 9.86 -6.79
CA LEU A 16 -13.58 10.39 -7.89
C LEU A 16 -13.48 9.61 -9.20
N ALA A 17 -12.56 8.64 -9.28
CA ALA A 17 -12.28 7.89 -10.49
C ALA A 17 -12.31 6.40 -10.18
N LEU A 18 -13.42 5.74 -10.49
CA LEU A 18 -13.56 4.39 -11.06
C LEU A 18 -14.99 3.89 -10.74
N GLY A 19 -15.91 4.22 -11.64
CA GLY A 19 -17.23 3.59 -11.72
C GLY A 19 -17.28 2.59 -12.87
N GLU A 20 -18.02 1.51 -12.62
CA GLU A 20 -18.58 0.49 -13.52
C GLU A 20 -17.69 -0.67 -14.04
N GLY A 21 -17.98 -1.87 -13.54
CA GLY A 21 -18.66 -2.94 -14.31
C GLY A 21 -17.80 -4.07 -14.89
N GLY A 22 -18.02 -5.31 -14.42
CA GLY A 22 -17.54 -6.52 -15.10
C GLY A 22 -17.80 -7.83 -14.34
N HIS A 23 -18.76 -8.61 -14.84
CA HIS A 23 -19.22 -9.92 -14.34
C HIS A 23 -18.13 -10.95 -14.02
N GLY A 24 -18.19 -11.51 -12.81
CA GLY A 24 -17.58 -12.76 -12.39
C GLY A 24 -18.33 -13.28 -11.17
N GLN A 25 -18.42 -14.59 -10.95
CA GLN A 25 -19.05 -15.12 -9.74
C GLN A 25 -18.21 -14.69 -8.53
N HIS A 26 -18.79 -13.88 -7.64
CA HIS A 26 -18.09 -13.14 -6.59
C HIS A 26 -17.99 -13.98 -5.32
N CYS A 27 -16.85 -13.89 -4.62
CA CYS A 27 -16.74 -14.31 -3.21
C CYS A 27 -17.14 -13.10 -2.34
N PRO A 28 -17.81 -13.29 -1.19
CA PRO A 28 -18.42 -12.19 -0.42
C PRO A 28 -17.44 -11.15 0.15
N TRP A 29 -16.12 -11.39 0.13
CA TRP A 29 -15.10 -10.43 0.59
C TRP A 29 -15.02 -9.15 -0.25
N THR A 30 -15.67 -9.07 -1.41
CA THR A 30 -15.77 -7.84 -2.20
C THR A 30 -16.95 -6.94 -1.80
N ASN A 31 -17.79 -7.41 -0.87
CA ASN A 31 -18.99 -6.69 -0.46
C ASN A 31 -18.78 -6.07 0.93
N HIS A 32 -19.38 -4.91 1.18
CA HIS A 32 -19.24 -4.19 2.46
C HIS A 32 -20.04 -4.82 3.63
N TRP A 33 -20.54 -6.05 3.48
CA TRP A 33 -21.31 -6.81 4.47
C TRP A 33 -20.69 -8.19 4.69
N GLU A 34 -20.76 -8.71 5.91
CA GLU A 34 -20.14 -9.99 6.28
C GLU A 34 -21.00 -11.22 5.97
N TRP A 35 -22.33 -11.05 5.86
CA TRP A 35 -23.27 -12.14 5.62
C TRP A 35 -24.45 -11.71 4.77
N SER A 36 -24.91 -12.62 3.90
CA SER A 36 -26.16 -12.49 3.16
C SER A 36 -26.94 -13.81 3.23
N GLY A 37 -28.26 -13.73 3.21
CA GLY A 37 -29.11 -14.92 3.28
C GLY A 37 -30.48 -14.72 2.66
N MET A 38 -30.95 -15.74 1.93
CA MET A 38 -32.27 -15.79 1.31
C MET A 38 -33.18 -16.77 2.06
N PHE A 39 -34.40 -16.34 2.36
CA PHE A 39 -35.35 -17.08 3.18
C PHE A 39 -36.66 -17.32 2.44
N GLN A 40 -37.18 -18.55 2.53
CA GLN A 40 -38.58 -18.82 2.22
C GLN A 40 -39.42 -18.60 3.46
N VAL A 41 -40.37 -17.68 3.36
CA VAL A 41 -41.27 -17.31 4.45
C VAL A 41 -42.72 -17.41 3.98
N GLN A 42 -43.63 -17.57 4.92
CA GLN A 42 -45.06 -17.56 4.61
C GLN A 42 -45.50 -16.13 4.28
N GLU A 43 -46.12 -15.95 3.12
CA GLU A 43 -46.58 -14.64 2.65
C GLU A 43 -47.52 -13.97 3.68
N GLY A 44 -47.24 -12.70 3.98
CA GLY A 44 -48.05 -11.89 4.89
C GLY A 44 -47.84 -12.15 6.38
N ASP A 45 -47.04 -13.16 6.74
CA ASP A 45 -46.69 -13.43 8.14
C ASP A 45 -45.71 -12.39 8.70
N TRP A 46 -45.69 -12.30 10.02
CA TRP A 46 -44.75 -11.48 10.76
C TRP A 46 -43.54 -12.32 11.17
N LEU A 47 -42.37 -11.76 10.91
CA LEU A 47 -41.09 -12.30 11.32
C LEU A 47 -40.47 -11.38 12.37
N SER A 48 -39.59 -11.97 13.16
CA SER A 48 -38.87 -11.28 14.21
C SER A 48 -37.37 -11.48 14.00
N TRP A 49 -36.67 -10.39 13.69
CA TRP A 49 -35.22 -10.32 13.74
C TRP A 49 -34.78 -10.03 15.17
N ASN A 50 -34.05 -10.96 15.78
CA ASN A 50 -33.66 -10.94 17.17
C ASN A 50 -32.16 -10.72 17.28
N VAL A 51 -31.76 -9.90 18.24
CA VAL A 51 -30.36 -9.62 18.58
C VAL A 51 -30.27 -9.75 20.09
N GLU A 52 -29.51 -10.72 20.57
CA GLU A 52 -29.31 -10.97 22.00
C GLU A 52 -27.96 -10.48 22.50
N LYS A 53 -27.91 -10.22 23.80
CA LYS A 53 -26.64 -10.04 24.50
C LYS A 53 -25.94 -11.39 24.70
N GLY A 54 -24.62 -11.37 24.60
CA GLY A 54 -23.77 -12.50 24.93
C GLY A 54 -23.80 -12.85 26.41
N GLU A 55 -23.12 -13.93 26.79
CA GLU A 55 -23.07 -14.41 28.18
C GLU A 55 -22.46 -13.38 29.16
N ASN A 56 -21.64 -12.46 28.66
CA ASN A 56 -21.06 -11.35 29.41
C ASN A 56 -22.08 -10.24 29.77
N GLY A 57 -23.31 -10.30 29.23
CA GLY A 57 -24.34 -9.29 29.47
C GLY A 57 -24.16 -8.01 28.63
N GLU A 58 -23.42 -8.10 27.53
CA GLU A 58 -23.19 -7.03 26.54
C GLU A 58 -23.54 -7.55 25.13
N TYR A 59 -23.88 -6.65 24.20
CA TYR A 59 -24.01 -7.03 22.78
C TYR A 59 -22.61 -7.15 22.16
N ALA A 60 -22.45 -7.95 21.12
CA ALA A 60 -21.20 -8.02 20.36
C ALA A 60 -20.80 -6.65 19.77
N MET A 61 -21.79 -5.88 19.34
CA MET A 61 -21.68 -4.49 18.87
C MET A 61 -22.89 -3.68 19.35
N ASP A 62 -22.81 -2.35 19.38
CA ASP A 62 -23.93 -1.48 19.81
C ASP A 62 -25.00 -1.25 18.72
N SER A 63 -24.66 -1.54 17.48
CA SER A 63 -25.51 -1.39 16.31
C SER A 63 -25.04 -2.28 15.16
N MET A 64 -25.91 -2.52 14.17
CA MET A 64 -25.57 -3.24 12.95
C MET A 64 -26.38 -2.69 11.77
N LYS A 65 -25.77 -2.55 10.60
CA LYS A 65 -26.54 -2.29 9.36
C LYS A 65 -27.19 -3.57 8.86
N ILE A 66 -28.44 -3.45 8.41
CA ILE A 66 -29.17 -4.52 7.74
C ILE A 66 -29.90 -3.98 6.53
N ILE A 67 -29.86 -4.73 5.44
CA ILE A 67 -30.70 -4.51 4.27
C ILE A 67 -31.75 -5.60 4.24
N VAL A 68 -32.99 -5.20 4.01
CA VAL A 68 -34.10 -6.14 3.85
C VAL A 68 -34.64 -5.97 2.44
N LEU A 69 -34.54 -7.01 1.61
CA LEU A 69 -35.04 -7.01 0.23
C LEU A 69 -36.14 -8.06 0.05
N GLY A 70 -37.16 -7.72 -0.73
CA GLY A 70 -38.14 -8.68 -1.22
C GLY A 70 -37.64 -9.32 -2.51
N VAL A 71 -37.73 -10.65 -2.62
CA VAL A 71 -37.21 -11.38 -3.79
C VAL A 71 -38.33 -11.61 -4.81
N SER A 72 -38.15 -11.11 -6.03
CA SER A 72 -39.12 -11.34 -7.11
C SER A 72 -39.13 -12.79 -7.57
N GLN A 73 -40.32 -13.31 -7.85
CA GLN A 73 -40.51 -14.64 -8.44
C GLN A 73 -40.56 -14.59 -9.98
N SER A 74 -40.57 -13.39 -10.59
CA SER A 74 -40.63 -13.21 -12.04
C SER A 74 -40.00 -11.89 -12.49
N PRO A 75 -38.80 -11.89 -13.08
CA PRO A 75 -37.89 -13.04 -13.18
C PRO A 75 -37.49 -13.55 -11.78
N VAL A 76 -37.19 -14.85 -11.67
CA VAL A 76 -36.66 -15.42 -10.43
C VAL A 76 -35.30 -14.78 -10.18
N GLN A 77 -35.12 -14.18 -9.00
CA GLN A 77 -33.87 -13.59 -8.57
C GLN A 77 -33.14 -14.54 -7.61
N THR A 78 -31.82 -14.64 -7.79
CA THR A 78 -30.86 -15.29 -6.89
C THR A 78 -30.37 -14.29 -5.83
N LEU A 79 -29.58 -14.77 -4.87
CA LEU A 79 -28.93 -13.90 -3.89
C LEU A 79 -27.93 -12.96 -4.58
N GLU A 80 -27.15 -13.49 -5.54
CA GLU A 80 -26.25 -12.74 -6.44
C GLU A 80 -26.97 -11.59 -7.19
N ASP A 81 -28.17 -11.84 -7.75
CA ASP A 81 -28.92 -10.83 -8.51
C ASP A 81 -29.35 -9.61 -7.66
N LEU A 82 -29.27 -9.71 -6.33
CA LEU A 82 -29.68 -8.68 -5.38
C LEU A 82 -28.51 -7.86 -4.84
N GLU A 83 -27.27 -8.30 -5.02
CA GLU A 83 -26.07 -7.66 -4.45
C GLU A 83 -25.88 -6.23 -4.95
N ASP A 84 -26.01 -5.97 -6.26
CA ASP A 84 -25.91 -4.61 -6.81
C ASP A 84 -26.93 -3.64 -6.18
N MET A 85 -28.13 -4.14 -5.87
CA MET A 85 -29.16 -3.34 -5.20
C MET A 85 -28.83 -3.13 -3.72
N ALA A 86 -28.34 -4.18 -3.05
CA ALA A 86 -27.90 -4.13 -1.67
C ALA A 86 -26.75 -3.13 -1.50
N GLU A 87 -25.71 -3.19 -2.34
CA GLU A 87 -24.55 -2.29 -2.36
C GLU A 87 -24.95 -0.81 -2.46
N ASN A 88 -25.84 -0.48 -3.39
CA ASN A 88 -26.37 0.88 -3.54
C ASN A 88 -27.13 1.35 -2.29
N LEU A 89 -27.84 0.45 -1.60
CA LEU A 89 -28.57 0.76 -0.38
C LEU A 89 -27.65 0.84 0.85
N PHE A 90 -26.59 0.03 0.89
CA PHE A 90 -25.62 -0.03 1.98
C PHE A 90 -24.84 1.28 2.12
N HIS A 91 -24.46 1.89 0.98
CA HIS A 91 -23.83 3.21 0.90
C HIS A 91 -24.82 4.38 0.89
N GLY A 92 -26.11 4.09 0.80
CA GLY A 92 -27.17 5.07 0.79
C GLY A 92 -27.52 5.65 2.16
N ASN A 93 -28.65 6.35 2.23
CA ASN A 93 -29.19 6.84 3.50
C ASN A 93 -29.80 5.69 4.30
N LEU A 94 -29.21 5.39 5.46
CA LEU A 94 -29.70 4.40 6.41
C LEU A 94 -30.82 4.98 7.29
N THR A 95 -31.91 4.25 7.44
CA THR A 95 -32.95 4.59 8.42
C THR A 95 -32.60 3.97 9.77
N THR A 96 -32.42 4.78 10.82
CA THR A 96 -32.18 4.23 12.17
C THR A 96 -33.44 3.56 12.70
N ALA A 97 -33.32 2.30 13.09
CA ALA A 97 -34.40 1.52 13.70
C ALA A 97 -34.02 1.17 15.14
N ALA A 98 -34.88 1.52 16.09
CA ALA A 98 -34.73 1.10 17.49
C ALA A 98 -35.46 -0.23 17.74
N SER A 99 -35.12 -0.92 18.83
CA SER A 99 -35.83 -2.13 19.25
C SER A 99 -37.35 -1.92 19.28
N GLY A 100 -38.09 -2.85 18.65
CA GLY A 100 -39.53 -2.85 18.43
C GLY A 100 -39.96 -2.26 17.08
N ALA A 101 -39.06 -1.66 16.31
CA ALA A 101 -39.37 -1.07 15.00
C ALA A 101 -39.76 -2.12 13.96
N VAL A 102 -40.47 -1.65 12.92
CA VAL A 102 -40.83 -2.47 11.76
C VAL A 102 -39.87 -2.16 10.61
N LEU A 103 -39.20 -3.18 10.09
CA LEU A 103 -38.35 -3.12 8.92
C LEU A 103 -39.17 -3.49 7.69
N LEU A 104 -39.14 -2.64 6.67
CA LEU A 104 -39.87 -2.84 5.43
C LEU A 104 -38.92 -3.36 4.35
N PRO A 105 -39.34 -4.33 3.51
CA PRO A 105 -38.57 -4.76 2.36
C PRO A 105 -38.30 -3.61 1.37
N GLY A 106 -37.11 -3.60 0.77
CA GLY A 106 -36.63 -2.59 -0.17
C GLY A 106 -35.86 -1.43 0.47
N ALA A 107 -35.38 -1.57 1.71
CA ALA A 107 -34.69 -0.50 2.43
C ALA A 107 -33.53 -1.02 3.28
N ALA A 108 -32.60 -0.10 3.59
CA ALA A 108 -31.48 -0.32 4.49
C ALA A 108 -31.69 0.42 5.83
N TYR A 109 -31.29 -0.24 6.90
CA TYR A 109 -31.50 0.21 8.27
C TYR A 109 -30.21 0.14 9.06
N LEU A 110 -30.02 1.10 9.96
CA LEU A 110 -29.06 0.98 11.05
C LEU A 110 -29.82 0.56 12.31
N LEU A 111 -29.66 -0.70 12.71
CA LEU A 111 -30.29 -1.23 13.92
C LEU A 111 -29.55 -0.68 15.13
N SER A 112 -30.25 0.04 16.00
CA SER A 112 -29.70 0.51 17.27
C SER A 112 -30.21 -0.39 18.39
N PHE A 113 -29.29 -1.08 19.06
CA PHE A 113 -29.64 -2.05 20.08
C PHE A 113 -29.93 -1.36 21.41
N SER A 114 -30.95 -1.86 22.11
CA SER A 114 -31.35 -1.32 23.40
C SER A 114 -30.44 -1.88 24.48
N GLN A 115 -29.53 -1.04 24.96
CA GLN A 115 -28.55 -1.40 26.00
C GLN A 115 -29.18 -1.80 27.34
N ASP A 116 -30.41 -1.35 27.59
CA ASP A 116 -31.20 -1.67 28.80
C ASP A 116 -31.91 -3.03 28.71
N LEU A 117 -32.00 -3.62 27.52
CA LEU A 117 -32.67 -4.90 27.27
C LEU A 117 -31.64 -5.98 26.93
N TRP A 118 -31.89 -7.21 27.37
CA TRP A 118 -31.08 -8.37 27.00
C TRP A 118 -31.36 -8.87 25.57
N LEU A 119 -32.45 -8.39 24.97
CA LEU A 119 -32.92 -8.71 23.63
C LEU A 119 -33.40 -7.44 22.94
N SER A 120 -32.86 -7.17 21.76
CA SER A 120 -33.38 -6.18 20.81
C SER A 120 -34.09 -6.91 19.69
N GLN A 121 -35.32 -6.49 19.38
CA GLN A 121 -36.19 -7.20 18.45
C GLN A 121 -36.72 -6.27 17.38
N PHE A 122 -36.68 -6.68 16.12
CA PHE A 122 -37.17 -5.91 14.99
C PHE A 122 -38.18 -6.75 14.20
N LYS A 123 -39.29 -6.14 13.79
CA LYS A 123 -40.37 -6.85 13.11
C LYS A 123 -40.25 -6.68 11.62
N ILE A 124 -40.37 -7.78 10.87
CA ILE A 124 -40.37 -7.75 9.42
C ILE A 124 -41.69 -8.31 8.93
N GLN A 125 -42.31 -7.66 7.95
CA GLN A 125 -43.49 -8.20 7.30
C GLN A 125 -43.08 -8.94 6.03
N ALA A 126 -43.46 -10.20 5.92
CA ALA A 126 -43.18 -11.00 4.73
C ALA A 126 -43.88 -10.39 3.49
N PRO A 127 -43.15 -10.14 2.39
CA PRO A 127 -43.72 -9.56 1.18
C PRO A 127 -44.61 -10.57 0.45
N VAL A 128 -45.43 -10.04 -0.46
CA VAL A 128 -46.22 -10.85 -1.40
C VAL A 128 -45.28 -11.72 -2.24
N GLY A 129 -45.47 -13.05 -2.24
CA GLY A 129 -44.55 -14.01 -2.85
C GLY A 129 -43.61 -14.74 -1.88
N GLY A 130 -43.55 -14.33 -0.60
CA GLY A 130 -42.98 -15.14 0.48
C GLY A 130 -41.47 -15.40 0.42
N LYS A 131 -40.68 -14.54 -0.24
CA LYS A 131 -39.21 -14.63 -0.20
C LYS A 131 -38.58 -13.30 0.21
N LEU A 132 -37.60 -13.39 1.11
CA LEU A 132 -36.83 -12.28 1.62
C LEU A 132 -35.34 -12.56 1.44
N ALA A 133 -34.56 -11.52 1.21
CA ALA A 133 -33.11 -11.56 1.30
C ALA A 133 -32.64 -10.52 2.33
N PHE A 134 -31.64 -10.89 3.11
CA PHE A 134 -31.00 -10.04 4.09
C PHE A 134 -29.52 -9.90 3.77
N PHE A 135 -28.98 -8.72 4.02
CA PHE A 135 -27.56 -8.42 3.95
C PHE A 135 -27.18 -7.70 5.23
N THR A 136 -26.23 -8.22 6.00
CA THR A 136 -25.89 -7.71 7.32
C THR A 136 -24.42 -7.36 7.44
N GLU A 137 -24.15 -6.22 8.07
CA GLU A 137 -22.78 -5.75 8.33
C GLU A 137 -21.95 -6.77 9.11
N HIS A 138 -22.59 -7.54 10.00
CA HIS A 138 -21.96 -8.60 10.78
C HIS A 138 -22.70 -9.94 10.62
N LEU A 139 -22.06 -11.05 10.99
CA LEU A 139 -22.74 -12.34 11.04
C LEU A 139 -23.89 -12.33 12.07
N PRO A 140 -25.12 -12.69 11.68
CA PRO A 140 -26.26 -12.73 12.60
C PRO A 140 -26.03 -13.63 13.82
N GLU A 141 -25.26 -14.71 13.64
CA GLU A 141 -24.90 -15.69 14.69
C GLU A 141 -24.12 -15.08 15.85
N GLU A 142 -23.38 -13.99 15.64
CA GLU A 142 -22.67 -13.28 16.73
C GLU A 142 -23.62 -12.67 17.76
N PHE A 143 -24.88 -12.49 17.37
CA PHE A 143 -25.95 -11.94 18.19
C PHE A 143 -26.92 -13.02 18.67
N GLU A 144 -26.58 -14.30 18.50
CA GLU A 144 -27.34 -15.42 19.02
C GLU A 144 -26.77 -15.93 20.34
N ASN A 145 -27.67 -16.24 21.27
CA ASN A 145 -27.31 -16.92 22.52
C ASN A 145 -28.29 -18.05 22.81
N LYS A 146 -29.60 -17.75 22.86
CA LYS A 146 -30.66 -18.73 23.17
C LYS A 146 -31.85 -18.66 22.22
N LEU A 147 -31.95 -17.62 21.42
CA LEU A 147 -32.98 -17.33 20.44
C LEU A 147 -32.30 -17.15 19.09
N HIS A 148 -32.86 -17.83 18.09
CA HIS A 148 -32.47 -17.67 16.70
C HIS A 148 -32.67 -16.23 16.23
N TYR A 149 -31.77 -15.73 15.39
CA TYR A 149 -31.76 -14.39 14.85
C TYR A 149 -33.00 -14.13 14.01
N LEU A 150 -33.59 -15.14 13.37
CA LEU A 150 -34.85 -15.01 12.63
C LEU A 150 -35.91 -16.00 13.08
N LYS A 151 -37.04 -15.48 13.57
CA LYS A 151 -38.15 -16.30 14.05
C LYS A 151 -39.46 -15.98 13.36
N ALA A 152 -40.27 -17.00 13.09
CA ALA A 152 -41.62 -16.85 12.57
C ALA A 152 -42.61 -16.47 13.67
N ALA A 153 -43.81 -16.06 13.26
CA ALA A 153 -44.89 -15.66 14.17
C ALA A 153 -45.32 -16.75 15.16
N ASP A 154 -45.15 -18.03 14.80
CA ASP A 154 -45.43 -19.18 15.66
C ASP A 154 -44.28 -19.52 16.62
N GLY A 155 -43.17 -18.79 16.54
CA GLY A 155 -41.98 -18.98 17.36
C GLY A 155 -41.03 -20.06 16.85
N SER A 156 -41.25 -20.62 15.66
CA SER A 156 -40.26 -21.48 14.99
C SER A 156 -39.06 -20.67 14.50
N ASP A 157 -37.92 -21.35 14.41
CA ASP A 157 -36.70 -20.81 13.81
C ASP A 157 -36.83 -20.87 12.28
N VAL A 158 -36.42 -19.81 11.60
CA VAL A 158 -36.46 -19.72 10.14
C VAL A 158 -35.02 -19.66 9.64
N GLU A 159 -34.60 -20.71 8.93
CA GLU A 159 -33.27 -20.83 8.38
C GLU A 159 -33.20 -20.35 6.92
N PRO A 160 -32.03 -19.88 6.47
CA PRO A 160 -31.83 -19.52 5.08
C PRO A 160 -31.94 -20.75 4.18
N MET A 161 -32.49 -20.54 2.98
CA MET A 161 -32.44 -21.51 1.88
C MET A 161 -31.08 -21.54 1.20
N GLU A 162 -30.43 -20.38 1.20
CA GLU A 162 -29.17 -20.05 0.57
C GLU A 162 -28.60 -18.93 1.44
N GLU A 163 -27.34 -19.07 1.83
CA GLU A 163 -26.60 -18.06 2.55
C GLU A 163 -25.19 -17.99 1.96
N GLU A 164 -24.58 -16.83 2.10
CA GLU A 164 -23.18 -16.61 1.78
C GLU A 164 -22.58 -15.83 2.94
N SER A 165 -21.48 -16.35 3.48
CA SER A 165 -20.76 -15.70 4.56
C SER A 165 -19.29 -15.55 4.20
N SER A 166 -18.63 -14.59 4.84
CA SER A 166 -17.17 -14.50 4.83
C SER A 166 -16.51 -15.80 5.34
N MET A 167 -17.20 -16.60 6.17
CA MET A 167 -16.71 -17.85 6.75
C MET A 167 -16.80 -19.08 5.83
N GLU A 168 -17.74 -19.14 4.87
CA GLU A 168 -17.84 -20.30 3.94
C GLU A 168 -16.62 -20.41 3.00
N CYS A 169 -15.82 -19.34 2.89
CA CYS A 169 -14.53 -19.38 2.22
C CYS A 169 -13.45 -20.10 3.04
N ALA A 170 -13.59 -20.21 4.36
CA ALA A 170 -12.64 -20.88 5.24
C ALA A 170 -12.81 -22.41 5.24
N ASP A 171 -14.04 -22.91 5.12
CA ASP A 171 -14.35 -24.36 5.19
C ASP A 171 -14.04 -25.14 3.91
N MET A 172 -13.86 -24.47 2.77
CA MET A 172 -13.40 -25.13 1.53
C MET A 172 -11.93 -25.59 1.61
N ALA A 173 -11.15 -25.10 2.58
CA ALA A 173 -9.77 -25.53 2.80
C ALA A 173 -9.65 -26.94 3.43
N ASP A 174 -10.67 -27.39 4.19
CA ASP A 174 -10.60 -28.64 4.97
C ASP A 174 -11.24 -29.85 4.25
N ALA A 175 -12.05 -29.61 3.22
CA ALA A 175 -12.73 -30.68 2.46
C ALA A 175 -11.86 -31.39 1.40
N GLY A 176 -10.59 -30.99 1.22
CA GLY A 176 -9.67 -31.60 0.25
C GLY A 176 -10.11 -31.47 -1.22
N ILE A 177 -11.11 -30.64 -1.50
CA ILE A 177 -11.44 -30.16 -2.82
C ILE A 177 -10.51 -28.98 -3.05
N GLU A 178 -9.45 -29.15 -3.85
CA GLU A 178 -8.64 -28.00 -4.26
C GLU A 178 -9.60 -26.93 -4.82
N PRO A 179 -9.49 -25.66 -4.38
CA PRO A 179 -10.26 -24.59 -4.97
C PRO A 179 -10.07 -24.65 -6.48
N VAL A 180 -11.16 -24.51 -7.25
CA VAL A 180 -11.05 -24.42 -8.70
C VAL A 180 -10.09 -23.27 -8.99
N LYS A 181 -8.86 -23.61 -9.39
CA LYS A 181 -7.73 -22.74 -9.75
C LYS A 181 -8.04 -21.89 -11.00
N GLY A 182 -9.17 -21.18 -11.02
CA GLY A 182 -9.77 -20.70 -12.27
C GLY A 182 -10.31 -19.28 -12.28
N LEU A 183 -10.48 -18.59 -11.14
CA LEU A 183 -10.93 -17.19 -11.13
C LEU A 183 -10.06 -16.24 -10.27
N GLN A 184 -9.22 -16.80 -9.39
CA GLN A 184 -7.92 -16.20 -9.05
C GLN A 184 -6.92 -16.39 -10.22
N GLU A 185 -7.40 -16.31 -11.47
CA GLU A 185 -6.55 -16.08 -12.62
C GLU A 185 -6.08 -14.63 -12.55
N LYS A 186 -5.00 -14.48 -11.78
CA LYS A 186 -3.83 -13.77 -12.27
C LYS A 186 -4.14 -12.34 -12.73
N ARG A 187 -4.35 -11.46 -11.74
CA ARG A 187 -4.15 -10.00 -11.85
C ARG A 187 -2.71 -9.61 -12.25
N TRP A 188 -1.95 -10.52 -12.86
CA TRP A 188 -0.64 -10.32 -13.47
C TRP A 188 -0.67 -9.14 -14.44
N ALA A 189 -1.74 -9.00 -15.25
CA ALA A 189 -1.86 -7.85 -16.13
C ALA A 189 -1.95 -6.53 -15.37
N GLU A 190 -2.70 -6.51 -14.26
CA GLU A 190 -2.88 -5.32 -13.42
C GLU A 190 -1.62 -4.99 -12.62
N VAL A 191 -1.00 -5.97 -11.95
CA VAL A 191 0.25 -5.76 -11.19
C VAL A 191 1.41 -5.38 -12.10
N ILE A 192 1.53 -6.00 -13.28
CA ILE A 192 2.53 -5.62 -14.28
C ILE A 192 2.22 -4.22 -14.82
N GLY A 193 0.96 -3.92 -15.11
CA GLY A 193 0.51 -2.59 -15.55
C GLY A 193 0.82 -1.51 -14.51
N ALA A 194 0.47 -1.74 -13.26
CA ALA A 194 0.75 -0.87 -12.12
C ALA A 194 2.26 -0.65 -11.93
N SER A 195 3.05 -1.72 -12.00
CA SER A 195 4.51 -1.62 -11.95
C SER A 195 5.07 -0.77 -13.10
N PHE A 196 4.50 -0.86 -14.31
CA PHE A 196 4.91 0.02 -15.39
C PHE A 196 4.50 1.48 -15.14
N LEU A 197 3.33 1.72 -14.55
CA LEU A 197 2.88 3.08 -14.19
C LEU A 197 3.85 3.76 -13.21
N THR A 198 4.39 3.02 -12.25
CA THR A 198 5.36 3.56 -11.29
C THR A 198 6.74 3.81 -11.90
N ILE A 199 7.07 3.18 -13.03
CA ILE A 199 8.32 3.40 -13.79
C ILE A 199 8.21 4.56 -14.80
N ILE A 200 6.99 4.99 -15.16
CA ILE A 200 6.77 6.14 -16.07
C ILE A 200 7.51 7.41 -15.59
N PRO A 201 7.51 7.78 -14.31
CA PRO A 201 8.33 8.88 -13.78
C PRO A 201 9.79 8.87 -14.23
N SER A 202 10.46 7.71 -14.17
CA SER A 202 11.86 7.50 -14.55
C SER A 202 12.10 7.68 -16.06
N ILE A 203 11.11 7.33 -16.90
CA ILE A 203 11.21 7.45 -18.37
C ILE A 203 10.78 8.84 -18.86
N PHE A 204 9.57 9.26 -18.50
CA PHE A 204 8.86 10.38 -19.10
C PHE A 204 9.08 11.67 -18.30
N GLY A 205 9.10 11.59 -16.97
CA GLY A 205 9.39 12.73 -16.10
C GLY A 205 10.79 13.28 -16.36
N ILE A 206 11.80 12.41 -16.38
CA ILE A 206 13.18 12.79 -16.62
C ILE A 206 13.40 13.27 -18.06
N ALA A 207 12.85 12.60 -19.08
CA ALA A 207 13.04 13.01 -20.47
C ALA A 207 12.39 14.37 -20.78
N VAL A 208 11.17 14.63 -20.28
CA VAL A 208 10.49 15.92 -20.46
C VAL A 208 11.21 17.05 -19.72
N LEU A 209 11.71 16.78 -18.51
CA LEU A 209 12.44 17.77 -17.71
C LEU A 209 13.86 18.04 -18.27
N ALA A 210 14.56 17.01 -18.72
CA ALA A 210 15.87 17.13 -19.35
C ALA A 210 15.80 17.86 -20.71
N ALA A 211 14.76 17.59 -21.51
CA ALA A 211 14.55 18.25 -22.81
C ALA A 211 14.05 19.69 -22.69
N SER A 212 13.17 19.98 -21.72
CA SER A 212 12.52 21.29 -21.60
C SER A 212 13.30 22.31 -20.77
N PHE A 213 14.28 21.87 -19.95
CA PHE A 213 14.90 22.75 -18.95
C PHE A 213 16.44 22.72 -18.88
N SER A 214 17.16 22.28 -19.91
CA SER A 214 18.64 22.15 -19.89
C SER A 214 19.43 23.44 -19.54
N LYS A 215 18.83 24.64 -19.66
CA LYS A 215 19.42 25.91 -19.18
C LYS A 215 18.81 26.47 -17.89
N GLN A 216 17.57 26.13 -17.56
CA GLN A 216 16.81 26.78 -16.49
C GLN A 216 16.74 25.92 -15.21
N LEU A 217 16.86 24.60 -15.33
CA LEU A 217 16.99 23.67 -14.21
C LEU A 217 18.27 23.92 -13.41
N SER A 218 19.37 24.32 -14.05
CA SER A 218 20.62 24.67 -13.36
C SER A 218 20.46 25.88 -12.42
N SER A 219 19.55 26.82 -12.76
CA SER A 219 19.26 27.99 -11.94
C SER A 219 18.27 27.72 -10.80
N TRP A 220 17.48 26.64 -10.89
CA TRP A 220 16.46 26.26 -9.89
C TRP A 220 16.85 25.01 -9.08
N GLY A 221 17.95 24.34 -9.44
CA GLY A 221 18.26 22.97 -9.04
C GLY A 221 18.16 22.70 -7.54
N LYS A 222 18.73 23.55 -6.69
CA LYS A 222 18.68 23.35 -5.22
C LYS A 222 17.28 23.49 -4.63
N LYS A 223 16.48 24.45 -5.11
CA LYS A 223 15.11 24.67 -4.62
C LYS A 223 14.16 23.61 -5.16
N ALA A 224 14.34 23.22 -6.42
CA ALA A 224 13.58 22.15 -7.06
C ALA A 224 13.84 20.79 -6.38
N LEU A 225 15.11 20.47 -6.11
CA LEU A 225 15.53 19.26 -5.38
C LEU A 225 14.92 19.22 -3.96
N GLN A 226 14.97 20.35 -3.23
CA GLN A 226 14.37 20.44 -1.90
C GLN A 226 12.84 20.25 -1.92
N PHE A 227 12.16 20.83 -2.92
CA PHE A 227 10.72 20.66 -3.08
C PHE A 227 10.36 19.22 -3.44
N ALA A 228 11.13 18.60 -4.33
CA ALA A 228 10.96 17.20 -4.72
C ALA A 228 11.08 16.28 -3.50
N ASN A 229 12.22 16.34 -2.78
CA ASN A 229 12.43 15.52 -1.58
C ASN A 229 11.36 15.76 -0.51
N SER A 230 10.91 17.02 -0.33
CA SER A 230 9.84 17.33 0.64
C SER A 230 8.47 16.77 0.24
N SER A 231 8.20 16.68 -1.06
CA SER A 231 6.95 16.13 -1.59
C SER A 231 6.96 14.60 -1.50
N ALA A 232 8.06 13.96 -1.92
CA ALA A 232 8.28 12.53 -1.77
C ALA A 232 8.12 12.10 -0.30
N CYS A 233 8.81 12.79 0.62
CA CYS A 233 8.77 12.51 2.06
C CYS A 233 7.33 12.48 2.60
N GLY A 234 6.52 13.49 2.25
CA GLY A 234 5.14 13.58 2.72
C GLY A 234 4.24 12.47 2.17
N VAL A 235 4.40 12.12 0.89
CA VAL A 235 3.61 11.06 0.24
C VAL A 235 3.96 9.68 0.80
N VAL A 236 5.25 9.33 0.88
CA VAL A 236 5.72 8.04 1.42
C VAL A 236 5.30 7.88 2.88
N PHE A 237 5.47 8.93 3.70
CA PHE A 237 5.08 8.91 5.10
C PHE A 237 3.56 8.72 5.28
N ALA A 238 2.74 9.38 4.46
CA ALA A 238 1.30 9.21 4.47
C ALA A 238 0.87 7.80 3.99
N ALA A 239 1.53 7.27 2.97
CA ALA A 239 1.30 5.92 2.46
C ALA A 239 1.51 4.86 3.55
N ALA A 240 2.62 4.99 4.29
CA ALA A 240 2.92 4.09 5.40
C ALA A 240 1.83 4.12 6.48
N ILE A 241 1.39 5.33 6.87
CA ILE A 241 0.47 5.51 8.01
C ILE A 241 -0.99 5.20 7.67
N PHE A 242 -1.47 5.64 6.52
CA PHE A 242 -2.89 5.63 6.21
C PHE A 242 -3.31 4.50 5.28
N LEU A 243 -2.37 3.84 4.61
CA LEU A 243 -2.68 2.74 3.69
C LEU A 243 -2.05 1.44 4.20
N LEU A 244 -0.72 1.38 4.28
CA LEU A 244 -0.04 0.11 4.57
C LEU A 244 -0.26 -0.37 6.01
N MET A 245 -0.16 0.53 7.00
CA MET A 245 -0.31 0.12 8.41
C MET A 245 -1.71 -0.40 8.77
N PRO A 246 -2.82 0.26 8.41
CA PRO A 246 -4.17 -0.25 8.66
C PRO A 246 -4.43 -1.59 7.96
N GLU A 247 -4.15 -1.66 6.65
CA GLU A 247 -4.37 -2.86 5.84
C GLU A 247 -3.57 -4.07 6.34
N SER A 248 -2.28 -3.83 6.64
CA SER A 248 -1.43 -4.90 7.19
C SER A 248 -1.88 -5.38 8.56
N MET A 249 -2.50 -4.52 9.38
CA MET A 249 -3.02 -4.91 10.68
C MET A 249 -4.21 -5.86 10.54
N GLU A 250 -5.09 -5.57 9.58
CA GLU A 250 -6.23 -6.42 9.23
C GLU A 250 -5.78 -7.79 8.77
N LEU A 251 -4.91 -7.86 7.76
CA LEU A 251 -4.37 -9.12 7.22
C LEU A 251 -3.56 -9.94 8.24
N VAL A 252 -2.82 -9.29 9.14
CA VAL A 252 -2.09 -10.00 10.22
C VAL A 252 -3.04 -10.50 11.31
N SER A 253 -4.18 -9.84 11.51
CA SER A 253 -5.18 -10.24 12.50
C SER A 253 -6.05 -11.40 12.03
N ALA A 254 -6.21 -11.57 10.72
CA ALA A 254 -6.91 -12.69 10.10
C ALA A 254 -6.28 -14.03 10.56
N GLY A 255 -6.99 -14.75 11.44
CA GLY A 255 -6.56 -16.05 11.96
C GLY A 255 -5.78 -16.05 13.28
N LYS A 256 -5.70 -14.92 14.02
CA LYS A 256 -5.12 -14.90 15.38
C LYS A 256 -6.19 -14.95 16.48
N GLU A 257 -6.05 -15.90 17.40
CA GLU A 257 -6.94 -16.07 18.55
C GLU A 257 -6.91 -14.91 19.57
N SER A 258 -5.90 -14.02 19.50
CA SER A 258 -5.82 -12.86 20.41
C SER A 258 -5.33 -11.61 19.69
N GLU A 259 -6.03 -10.50 19.94
CA GLU A 259 -5.66 -9.16 19.47
C GLU A 259 -4.24 -8.78 19.89
N SER A 260 -3.83 -9.18 21.10
CA SER A 260 -2.49 -8.89 21.62
C SER A 260 -1.37 -9.54 20.80
N LEU A 261 -1.62 -10.75 20.28
CA LEU A 261 -0.67 -11.47 19.44
C LEU A 261 -0.64 -10.87 18.03
N ALA A 262 -1.80 -10.54 17.46
CA ALA A 262 -1.91 -9.86 16.17
C ALA A 262 -1.17 -8.52 16.18
N ALA A 263 -1.44 -7.66 17.17
CA ALA A 263 -0.75 -6.38 17.33
C ALA A 263 0.76 -6.55 17.57
N GLY A 264 1.17 -7.60 18.29
CA GLY A 264 2.57 -7.93 18.52
C GLY A 264 3.32 -8.32 17.23
N VAL A 265 2.72 -9.19 16.40
CA VAL A 265 3.28 -9.61 15.11
C VAL A 265 3.34 -8.44 14.13
N TRP A 266 2.23 -7.70 14.01
CA TRP A 266 2.15 -6.51 13.16
C TRP A 266 3.21 -5.47 13.56
N GLY A 267 3.28 -5.10 14.85
CA GLY A 267 4.25 -4.14 15.35
C GLY A 267 5.70 -4.60 15.17
N ALA A 268 5.97 -5.89 15.37
CA ALA A 268 7.29 -6.47 15.11
C ALA A 268 7.65 -6.43 13.62
N ALA A 269 6.70 -6.65 12.72
CA ALA A 269 6.91 -6.57 11.28
C ALA A 269 7.22 -5.14 10.83
N VAL A 270 6.49 -4.13 11.34
CA VAL A 270 6.80 -2.71 11.07
C VAL A 270 8.21 -2.35 11.53
N ILE A 271 8.58 -2.74 12.75
CA ILE A 271 9.94 -2.50 13.28
C ILE A 271 10.99 -3.27 12.45
N GLY A 272 10.68 -4.51 12.06
CA GLY A 272 11.52 -5.35 11.21
C GLY A 272 11.79 -4.69 9.85
N GLY A 273 10.76 -4.11 9.24
CA GLY A 273 10.88 -3.31 8.02
C GLY A 273 11.81 -2.11 8.16
N TRP A 274 11.67 -1.35 9.25
CA TRP A 274 12.58 -0.24 9.54
C TRP A 274 14.04 -0.70 9.62
N PHE A 275 14.31 -1.78 10.38
CA PHE A 275 15.66 -2.34 10.48
C PHE A 275 16.18 -2.89 9.16
N LEU A 276 15.30 -3.48 8.34
CA LEU A 276 15.66 -3.92 7.00
C LEU A 276 16.11 -2.74 6.14
N GLY A 277 15.41 -1.60 6.21
CA GLY A 277 15.84 -0.35 5.57
C GLY A 277 17.24 0.09 6.01
N VAL A 278 17.51 0.10 7.33
CA VAL A 278 18.85 0.38 7.89
C VAL A 278 19.91 -0.59 7.36
N MET A 279 19.59 -1.88 7.30
CA MET A 279 20.52 -2.90 6.82
C MET A 279 20.84 -2.74 5.33
N ILE A 280 19.83 -2.40 4.52
CA ILE A 280 20.00 -2.13 3.09
C ILE A 280 20.92 -0.92 2.90
N ASP A 281 20.65 0.21 3.57
CA ASP A 281 21.47 1.42 3.48
C ASP A 281 22.93 1.16 3.89
N HIS A 282 23.12 0.46 5.01
CA HIS A 282 24.46 0.12 5.48
C HIS A 282 25.20 -0.81 4.52
N SER A 283 24.50 -1.81 3.97
CA SER A 283 25.07 -2.75 3.00
C SER A 283 25.47 -2.04 1.71
N CYS A 284 24.63 -1.14 1.19
CA CYS A 284 24.93 -0.31 0.03
C CYS A 284 26.16 0.58 0.28
N SER A 285 26.25 1.18 1.47
CA SER A 285 27.41 1.98 1.88
C SER A 285 28.71 1.16 1.91
N ILE A 286 28.67 -0.08 2.41
CA ILE A 286 29.85 -0.97 2.43
C ILE A 286 30.21 -1.40 1.00
N VAL A 287 29.24 -1.82 0.19
CA VAL A 287 29.48 -2.27 -1.20
C VAL A 287 30.10 -1.16 -2.02
N THR A 288 29.54 0.05 -1.96
CA THR A 288 30.07 1.22 -2.67
C THR A 288 31.48 1.59 -2.19
N TRP A 289 31.74 1.50 -0.89
CA TRP A 289 33.08 1.66 -0.33
C TRP A 289 34.07 0.59 -0.84
N MET A 290 33.68 -0.69 -0.83
CA MET A 290 34.51 -1.79 -1.35
C MET A 290 34.80 -1.65 -2.85
N TRP A 291 33.82 -1.21 -3.63
CA TRP A 291 33.98 -0.97 -5.07
C TRP A 291 34.92 0.20 -5.34
N SER A 292 34.85 1.26 -4.52
CA SER A 292 35.81 2.37 -4.55
C SER A 292 37.24 1.92 -4.22
N GLN A 293 37.39 0.88 -3.38
CA GLN A 293 38.70 0.27 -3.09
C GLN A 293 39.21 -0.62 -4.24
N LYS A 294 38.37 -1.52 -4.76
CA LYS A 294 38.76 -2.53 -5.77
C LYS A 294 39.11 -1.90 -7.13
N SER A 295 38.44 -0.81 -7.49
CA SER A 295 38.76 0.00 -8.68
C SER A 295 40.13 0.71 -8.57
N GLY A 296 40.82 0.61 -7.42
CA GLY A 296 42.16 1.12 -7.16
C GLY A 296 43.24 0.06 -6.94
N ALA A 297 43.00 -1.23 -7.24
CA ALA A 297 43.95 -2.32 -6.95
C ALA A 297 44.98 -2.63 -8.06
N ASP A 298 44.90 -2.00 -9.25
CA ASP A 298 45.81 -2.28 -10.38
C ASP A 298 46.94 -1.24 -10.57
N VAL A 299 47.29 -0.43 -9.56
CA VAL A 299 48.46 0.44 -9.64
C VAL A 299 49.43 0.12 -8.52
N ALA A 300 50.42 -0.68 -8.92
CA ALA A 300 51.68 -1.07 -8.27
C ALA A 300 52.00 -0.39 -6.93
N THR A 301 52.08 -1.21 -5.88
CA THR A 301 53.08 -1.04 -4.83
C THR A 301 54.45 -1.18 -5.48
N ASP A 302 55.15 -0.06 -5.67
CA ASP A 302 56.61 -0.08 -5.75
C ASP A 302 57.16 0.74 -4.59
N GLU A 303 58.11 0.12 -3.92
CA GLU A 303 58.68 0.46 -2.63
C GLU A 303 59.40 1.82 -2.66
N GLN A 304 59.33 2.58 -1.58
CA GLN A 304 60.58 2.98 -0.88
C GLN A 304 60.31 3.50 0.53
N GLU A 305 60.86 2.76 1.49
CA GLU A 305 61.23 3.21 2.83
C GLU A 305 62.15 4.44 2.77
N GLY A 306 62.14 5.23 3.85
CA GLY A 306 63.28 6.10 4.19
C GLY A 306 62.88 7.44 4.76
N GLY A 307 62.99 7.58 6.09
CA GLY A 307 62.58 8.77 6.81
C GLY A 307 63.54 9.96 6.76
N GLY A 308 63.03 11.09 7.25
CA GLY A 308 63.77 12.00 8.13
C GLY A 308 64.46 13.24 7.53
N LYS A 309 64.02 14.39 8.06
CA LYS A 309 64.76 15.61 8.45
C LYS A 309 64.66 16.89 7.60
N GLU A 310 64.61 17.95 8.39
CA GLU A 310 64.52 19.39 8.14
C GLU A 310 65.69 19.99 7.36
N ALA A 311 65.44 21.16 6.74
CA ALA A 311 66.18 22.43 6.88
C ALA A 311 66.43 23.18 5.54
N ALA A 312 66.40 24.50 5.66
CA ALA A 312 66.44 25.55 4.64
C ALA A 312 67.73 25.63 3.80
N GLU A 313 67.66 26.19 2.58
CA GLU A 313 68.34 27.44 2.20
C GLU A 313 68.11 27.87 0.73
N ASP A 314 68.31 29.16 0.54
CA ASP A 314 68.21 30.09 -0.59
C ASP A 314 69.06 29.76 -1.84
N ARG A 315 68.49 29.99 -3.06
CA ARG A 315 69.13 30.53 -4.28
C ARG A 315 68.30 30.41 -5.57
N ASP A 316 68.16 31.53 -6.29
CA ASP A 316 67.86 31.66 -7.73
C ASP A 316 69.11 32.25 -8.44
N PRO A 317 69.23 32.36 -9.79
CA PRO A 317 68.51 31.70 -10.91
C PRO A 317 69.46 31.14 -12.01
N GLU A 318 69.07 30.16 -12.82
CA GLU A 318 69.61 30.04 -14.20
C GLU A 318 68.74 29.21 -15.16
N ILE A 319 68.73 29.65 -16.41
CA ILE A 319 67.90 29.24 -17.56
C ILE A 319 68.58 28.09 -18.32
N ALA A 320 67.85 27.03 -18.68
CA ALA A 320 68.07 26.28 -19.94
C ALA A 320 66.91 25.31 -20.28
N ASP A 321 66.28 25.59 -21.43
CA ASP A 321 65.65 24.72 -22.43
C ASP A 321 64.82 23.45 -22.10
N SER A 322 63.59 23.47 -22.63
CA SER A 322 62.65 22.36 -22.92
C SER A 322 63.17 21.41 -24.03
N PRO A 323 62.54 20.26 -24.42
CA PRO A 323 61.11 19.93 -24.24
C PRO A 323 60.73 18.44 -23.97
N SER A 324 59.46 18.30 -23.59
CA SER A 324 58.54 17.18 -23.83
C SER A 324 58.94 15.76 -23.40
N SER A 325 58.28 15.28 -22.34
CA SER A 325 57.56 14.02 -22.45
C SER A 325 56.25 14.12 -21.64
N SER A 326 55.14 14.09 -22.36
CA SER A 326 53.77 13.98 -21.88
C SER A 326 53.61 12.90 -20.80
N GLN A 327 53.46 13.34 -19.55
CA GLN A 327 52.89 12.53 -18.48
C GLN A 327 51.49 13.04 -18.17
N GLU A 328 50.49 12.46 -18.84
CA GLU A 328 49.15 12.34 -18.29
C GLU A 328 48.86 10.84 -18.22
N PRO A 329 48.78 10.26 -17.01
CA PRO A 329 47.45 9.92 -16.50
C PRO A 329 47.40 9.89 -14.95
N LYS A 330 46.79 10.90 -14.32
CA LYS A 330 46.36 10.80 -12.90
C LYS A 330 45.03 11.49 -12.58
N ILE A 331 44.55 12.40 -13.43
CA ILE A 331 43.35 13.22 -13.14
C ILE A 331 42.05 12.42 -13.41
N THR A 332 41.99 11.60 -14.46
CA THR A 332 40.78 10.86 -14.88
C THR A 332 40.35 9.72 -13.94
N LEU A 333 41.30 9.04 -13.29
CA LEU A 333 41.01 7.93 -12.35
C LEU A 333 40.48 8.43 -10.98
N ILE A 334 40.97 9.59 -10.52
CA ILE A 334 40.50 10.22 -9.27
C ILE A 334 39.08 10.77 -9.48
N GLU A 335 38.81 11.36 -10.64
CA GLU A 335 37.46 11.79 -11.02
C GLU A 335 36.48 10.60 -11.05
N GLY A 336 36.82 9.50 -11.73
CA GLY A 336 35.96 8.30 -11.77
C GLY A 336 35.67 7.69 -10.39
N ARG A 337 36.64 7.75 -9.45
CA ARG A 337 36.47 7.27 -8.07
C ARG A 337 35.52 8.16 -7.25
N ALA A 338 35.64 9.47 -7.39
CA ALA A 338 34.74 10.43 -6.74
C ALA A 338 33.31 10.32 -7.29
N GLN A 339 33.16 10.14 -8.62
CA GLN A 339 31.87 9.97 -9.28
C GLN A 339 31.11 8.74 -8.76
N MET A 340 31.77 7.58 -8.62
CA MET A 340 31.13 6.36 -8.12
C MET A 340 30.80 6.39 -6.62
N SER A 341 31.56 7.14 -5.82
CA SER A 341 31.24 7.34 -4.39
C SER A 341 29.96 8.16 -4.16
N ILE A 342 29.53 8.93 -5.17
CA ILE A 342 28.29 9.72 -5.14
C ILE A 342 27.18 8.96 -5.89
N ALA A 343 27.46 8.42 -7.07
CA ALA A 343 26.46 7.73 -7.89
C ALA A 343 26.03 6.37 -7.32
N GLY A 344 26.95 5.63 -6.69
CA GLY A 344 26.68 4.29 -6.20
C GLY A 344 25.53 4.23 -5.17
N PRO A 345 25.58 5.01 -4.08
CA PRO A 345 24.51 5.01 -3.09
C PRO A 345 23.15 5.40 -3.67
N VAL A 346 23.12 6.36 -4.61
CA VAL A 346 21.88 6.76 -5.30
C VAL A 346 21.31 5.60 -6.11
N ILE A 347 22.10 4.98 -6.99
CA ILE A 347 21.62 3.90 -7.88
C ILE A 347 21.20 2.66 -7.09
N PHE A 348 22.02 2.23 -6.11
CA PHE A 348 21.70 1.01 -5.36
C PHE A 348 20.61 1.24 -4.32
N GLY A 349 20.60 2.39 -3.65
CA GLY A 349 19.54 2.75 -2.71
C GLY A 349 18.19 2.80 -3.41
N ASP A 350 18.11 3.53 -4.54
CA ASP A 350 16.92 3.62 -5.36
C ASP A 350 16.47 2.24 -5.89
N MET A 351 17.40 1.35 -6.26
CA MET A 351 17.05 0.00 -6.72
C MET A 351 16.42 -0.85 -5.61
N PHE A 352 16.93 -0.76 -4.38
CA PHE A 352 16.35 -1.53 -3.27
C PHE A 352 15.03 -0.92 -2.78
N HIS A 353 14.87 0.40 -2.86
CA HIS A 353 13.60 1.07 -2.60
C HIS A 353 12.54 0.63 -3.59
N ASN A 354 12.83 0.76 -4.89
CA ASN A 354 11.93 0.36 -5.96
C ASN A 354 11.57 -1.13 -5.86
N LEU A 355 12.53 -1.99 -5.51
CA LEU A 355 12.24 -3.38 -5.21
C LEU A 355 11.23 -3.55 -4.07
N ALA A 356 11.35 -2.77 -2.98
CA ALA A 356 10.42 -2.78 -1.86
C ALA A 356 9.02 -2.27 -2.28
N ASP A 357 8.93 -1.22 -3.10
CA ASP A 357 7.67 -0.79 -3.72
C ASP A 357 7.03 -1.91 -4.52
N GLY A 358 7.85 -2.65 -5.26
CA GLY A 358 7.43 -3.83 -5.99
C GLY A 358 6.78 -4.86 -5.08
N PHE A 359 7.44 -5.23 -3.99
CA PHE A 359 6.88 -6.17 -3.02
C PHE A 359 5.53 -5.69 -2.45
N VAL A 360 5.43 -4.40 -2.13
CA VAL A 360 4.19 -3.79 -1.64
C VAL A 360 3.07 -3.84 -2.69
N LEU A 361 3.36 -3.47 -3.94
CA LEU A 361 2.40 -3.55 -5.05
C LEU A 361 1.98 -5.01 -5.28
N GLY A 362 2.93 -5.94 -5.35
CA GLY A 362 2.64 -7.35 -5.59
C GLY A 362 1.75 -7.98 -4.51
N ALA A 363 2.00 -7.65 -3.24
CA ALA A 363 1.16 -8.07 -2.12
C ALA A 363 -0.23 -7.39 -2.17
N ALA A 364 -0.30 -6.09 -2.47
CA ALA A 364 -1.57 -5.37 -2.55
C ALA A 364 -2.47 -5.89 -3.68
N PHE A 365 -1.93 -6.15 -4.87
CA PHE A 365 -2.69 -6.72 -5.99
C PHE A 365 -3.06 -8.19 -5.81
N LYS A 366 -2.43 -8.88 -4.85
CA LYS A 366 -2.71 -10.28 -4.53
C LYS A 366 -3.81 -10.43 -3.48
N SER A 367 -3.77 -9.58 -2.45
CA SER A 367 -4.55 -9.76 -1.21
C SER A 367 -5.57 -8.66 -0.95
N CYS A 368 -5.44 -7.49 -1.59
CA CYS A 368 -6.31 -6.34 -1.35
C CYS A 368 -7.27 -6.10 -2.51
N ASP A 369 -8.32 -5.33 -2.21
CA ASP A 369 -9.28 -4.86 -3.21
C ASP A 369 -8.63 -4.12 -4.37
N PRO A 370 -9.19 -4.21 -5.60
CA PRO A 370 -8.66 -3.50 -6.75
C PRO A 370 -8.57 -1.98 -6.57
N SER A 371 -9.54 -1.39 -5.88
CA SER A 371 -9.55 0.04 -5.58
C SER A 371 -8.39 0.42 -4.65
N PHE A 372 -8.12 -0.39 -3.63
CA PHE A 372 -7.01 -0.18 -2.69
C PHE A 372 -5.65 -0.39 -3.35
N ALA A 373 -5.48 -1.48 -4.10
CA ALA A 373 -4.25 -1.75 -4.85
C ALA A 373 -3.92 -0.63 -5.86
N MET A 374 -4.95 -0.04 -6.48
CA MET A 374 -4.78 1.14 -7.33
C MET A 374 -4.44 2.42 -6.54
N LYS A 375 -4.99 2.62 -5.34
CA LYS A 375 -4.58 3.72 -4.45
C LYS A 375 -3.10 3.61 -4.09
N ILE A 376 -2.61 2.41 -3.74
CA ILE A 376 -1.19 2.14 -3.51
C ILE A 376 -0.38 2.52 -4.75
N THR A 377 -0.77 2.05 -5.93
CA THR A 377 -0.08 2.36 -7.20
C THR A 377 0.04 3.86 -7.46
N LEU A 378 -1.04 4.62 -7.26
CA LEU A 378 -1.05 6.07 -7.48
C LEU A 378 -0.16 6.80 -6.48
N VAL A 379 -0.19 6.37 -5.22
CA VAL A 379 0.66 6.93 -4.16
C VAL A 379 2.12 6.60 -4.39
N THR A 380 2.44 5.39 -4.89
CA THR A 380 3.78 5.00 -5.33
C THR A 380 4.26 5.90 -6.46
N MET A 381 3.48 5.98 -7.54
CA MET A 381 3.79 6.88 -8.66
C MET A 381 3.97 8.34 -8.22
N ALA A 382 3.19 8.81 -7.25
CA ALA A 382 3.25 10.19 -6.78
C ALA A 382 4.54 10.53 -6.02
N HIS A 383 5.18 9.57 -5.33
CA HIS A 383 6.48 9.80 -4.69
C HIS A 383 7.67 9.46 -5.59
N GLU A 384 7.48 8.58 -6.57
CA GLU A 384 8.49 8.28 -7.58
C GLU A 384 8.82 9.49 -8.47
N VAL A 385 7.82 10.29 -8.88
CA VAL A 385 8.06 11.53 -9.66
C VAL A 385 9.11 12.47 -9.02
N PRO A 386 8.94 12.89 -7.76
CA PRO A 386 9.94 13.71 -7.10
C PRO A 386 11.27 12.98 -6.82
N GLN A 387 11.24 11.70 -6.42
CA GLN A 387 12.44 10.93 -6.08
C GLN A 387 13.35 10.72 -7.30
N GLU A 388 12.79 10.22 -8.39
CA GLU A 388 13.50 9.99 -9.65
C GLU A 388 14.10 11.28 -10.22
N LEU A 389 13.40 12.41 -10.07
CA LEU A 389 13.96 13.72 -10.44
C LEU A 389 15.15 14.11 -9.55
N ALA A 390 15.08 13.85 -8.25
CA ALA A 390 16.15 14.16 -7.31
C ALA A 390 17.41 13.36 -7.62
N ASP A 391 17.27 12.06 -7.85
CA ASP A 391 18.36 11.13 -8.14
C ASP A 391 19.03 11.46 -9.47
N PHE A 392 18.23 11.74 -10.51
CA PHE A 392 18.75 12.23 -11.78
C PHE A 392 19.60 13.50 -11.61
N MET A 393 19.13 14.45 -10.81
CA MET A 393 19.86 15.71 -10.56
C MET A 393 21.16 15.49 -9.79
N ILE A 394 21.19 14.54 -8.85
CA ILE A 394 22.41 14.16 -8.13
C ILE A 394 23.40 13.49 -9.08
N LEU A 395 22.93 12.54 -9.91
CA LEU A 395 23.77 11.83 -10.88
C LEU A 395 24.40 12.80 -11.90
N VAL A 396 23.64 13.75 -12.44
CA VAL A 396 24.15 14.71 -13.42
C VAL A 396 25.04 15.78 -12.78
N HIS A 397 24.60 16.41 -11.69
CA HIS A 397 25.28 17.60 -11.16
C HIS A 397 26.34 17.33 -10.09
N HIS A 398 26.21 16.24 -9.33
CA HIS A 398 27.13 15.91 -8.25
C HIS A 398 28.05 14.75 -8.63
N ALA A 399 27.50 13.70 -9.26
CA ALA A 399 28.32 12.60 -9.78
C ALA A 399 28.86 12.84 -11.19
N GLY A 400 28.59 14.00 -11.82
CA GLY A 400 29.15 14.37 -13.11
C GLY A 400 28.80 13.43 -14.27
N MET A 401 27.74 12.64 -14.12
CA MET A 401 27.30 11.66 -15.11
C MET A 401 26.67 12.35 -16.32
N ASN A 402 26.94 11.85 -17.52
CA ASN A 402 26.21 12.28 -18.71
C ASN A 402 24.70 12.07 -18.50
N TRP A 403 23.87 13.07 -18.81
CA TRP A 403 22.43 13.02 -18.58
C TRP A 403 21.73 11.80 -19.21
N LYS A 404 22.22 11.32 -20.36
CA LYS A 404 21.67 10.10 -20.98
C LYS A 404 21.94 8.85 -20.16
N LEU A 405 23.15 8.78 -19.57
CA LEU A 405 23.54 7.68 -18.71
C LEU A 405 22.81 7.78 -17.37
N ALA A 406 22.69 8.97 -16.80
CA ALA A 406 21.93 9.23 -15.57
C ALA A 406 20.47 8.80 -15.71
N ALA A 407 19.80 9.18 -16.79
CA ALA A 407 18.43 8.76 -17.06
C ALA A 407 18.31 7.24 -17.27
N LEU A 408 19.29 6.61 -17.94
CA LEU A 408 19.29 5.17 -18.15
C LEU A 408 19.44 4.40 -16.83
N VAL A 409 20.38 4.80 -15.97
CA VAL A 409 20.61 4.09 -14.69
C VAL A 409 19.47 4.29 -13.71
N ASN A 410 18.81 5.46 -13.68
CA ASN A 410 17.56 5.67 -12.94
C ASN A 410 16.46 4.73 -13.43
N PHE A 411 16.22 4.71 -14.74
CA PHE A 411 15.20 3.81 -15.31
C PHE A 411 15.49 2.33 -15.01
N LEU A 412 16.74 1.89 -15.10
CA LEU A 412 17.13 0.52 -14.77
C LEU A 412 16.95 0.21 -13.27
N SER A 413 17.14 1.21 -12.41
CA SER A 413 16.86 1.13 -10.98
C SER A 413 15.36 0.97 -10.73
N GLY A 414 14.52 1.84 -11.31
CA GLY A 414 13.05 1.74 -11.26
C GLY A 414 12.47 0.43 -11.79
N CYS A 415 13.14 -0.24 -12.73
CA CYS A 415 12.71 -1.58 -13.21
C CYS A 415 12.68 -2.64 -12.10
N SER A 416 13.38 -2.43 -10.97
CA SER A 416 13.34 -3.34 -9.83
C SER A 416 11.95 -3.41 -9.16
N THR A 417 11.10 -2.40 -9.32
CA THR A 417 9.69 -2.42 -8.88
C THR A 417 8.91 -3.54 -9.55
N LEU A 418 9.09 -3.73 -10.86
CA LEU A 418 8.49 -4.86 -11.56
C LEU A 418 9.00 -6.20 -11.03
N VAL A 419 10.29 -6.29 -10.69
CA VAL A 419 10.88 -7.52 -10.14
C VAL A 419 10.26 -7.86 -8.79
N GLY A 420 10.16 -6.88 -7.88
CA GLY A 420 9.56 -7.07 -6.56
C GLY A 420 8.08 -7.48 -6.67
N ALA A 421 7.33 -6.83 -7.56
CA ALA A 421 5.92 -7.09 -7.76
C ALA A 421 5.66 -8.49 -8.33
N VAL A 422 6.47 -8.92 -9.30
CA VAL A 422 6.42 -10.28 -9.85
C VAL A 422 6.73 -11.33 -8.78
N ILE A 423 7.72 -11.08 -7.92
CA ILE A 423 8.08 -12.01 -6.85
C ILE A 423 6.94 -12.11 -5.82
N ALA A 424 6.50 -10.98 -5.26
CA ALA A 424 5.40 -10.96 -4.28
C ALA A 424 4.13 -11.59 -4.83
N HIS A 425 3.71 -11.20 -6.03
CA HIS A 425 2.48 -11.72 -6.64
C HIS A 425 2.59 -13.18 -7.08
N GLY A 426 3.80 -13.65 -7.43
CA GLY A 426 4.05 -15.01 -7.89
C GLY A 426 4.31 -16.03 -6.77
N MET A 427 4.44 -15.58 -5.53
CA MET A 427 4.60 -16.46 -4.38
C MET A 427 3.25 -16.71 -3.71
N ASP A 428 2.86 -17.98 -3.62
CA ASP A 428 1.71 -18.39 -2.81
C ASP A 428 2.12 -18.43 -1.34
N VAL A 429 1.78 -17.35 -0.64
CA VAL A 429 1.99 -17.13 0.79
C VAL A 429 0.62 -16.91 1.44
N SER A 430 0.50 -17.17 2.75
CA SER A 430 -0.75 -16.91 3.49
C SER A 430 -0.99 -15.40 3.64
N GLU A 431 -2.25 -15.00 3.85
CA GLU A 431 -2.65 -13.61 4.12
C GLU A 431 -1.88 -13.01 5.30
N GLU A 432 -1.60 -13.80 6.34
CA GLU A 432 -0.72 -13.39 7.45
C GLU A 432 0.66 -12.95 6.94
N VAL A 433 1.27 -13.71 6.01
CA VAL A 433 2.60 -13.40 5.47
C VAL A 433 2.55 -12.19 4.54
N GLU A 434 1.44 -11.98 3.83
CA GLU A 434 1.20 -10.79 3.01
C GLU A 434 1.04 -9.55 3.89
N GLY A 435 0.25 -9.65 4.96
CA GLY A 435 0.11 -8.62 5.99
C GLY A 435 1.45 -8.30 6.66
N ILE A 436 2.26 -9.30 7.03
CA ILE A 436 3.63 -9.11 7.53
C ILE A 436 4.49 -8.38 6.48
N THR A 437 4.34 -8.70 5.19
CA THR A 437 5.09 -8.07 4.09
C THR A 437 4.70 -6.60 3.94
N LEU A 438 3.40 -6.27 3.99
CA LEU A 438 2.90 -4.90 3.94
C LEU A 438 3.29 -4.10 5.18
N ALA A 439 3.25 -4.70 6.37
CA ALA A 439 3.72 -4.09 7.62
C ALA A 439 5.22 -3.78 7.55
N ALA A 440 6.03 -4.73 7.07
CA ALA A 440 7.45 -4.50 6.82
C ALA A 440 7.67 -3.40 5.76
N GLY A 441 6.88 -3.37 4.69
CA GLY A 441 6.87 -2.29 3.70
C GLY A 441 6.60 -0.91 4.33
N ALA A 442 5.60 -0.82 5.21
CA ALA A 442 5.33 0.40 5.98
C ALA A 442 6.53 0.83 6.83
N GLY A 443 7.21 -0.13 7.47
CA GLY A 443 8.45 0.11 8.21
C GLY A 443 9.58 0.68 7.35
N ILE A 444 9.77 0.14 6.13
CA ILE A 444 10.74 0.65 5.15
C ILE A 444 10.37 2.06 4.71
N TYR A 445 9.10 2.32 4.41
CA TYR A 445 8.62 3.66 4.03
C TYR A 445 8.83 4.69 5.14
N LEU A 446 8.58 4.31 6.40
CA LEU A 446 8.87 5.17 7.54
C LEU A 446 10.37 5.45 7.65
N TYR A 447 11.23 4.45 7.43
CA TYR A 447 12.68 4.64 7.41
C TYR A 447 13.09 5.65 6.33
N VAL A 448 12.74 5.40 5.07
CA VAL A 448 13.07 6.27 3.93
C VAL A 448 12.56 7.70 4.15
N ALA A 449 11.30 7.85 4.55
CA ALA A 449 10.72 9.16 4.81
C ALA A 449 11.48 9.93 5.91
N ALA A 450 11.96 9.22 6.95
CA ALA A 450 12.64 9.83 8.09
C ALA A 450 14.13 10.11 7.84
N THR A 451 14.84 9.20 7.17
CA THR A 451 16.32 9.21 7.11
C THR A 451 16.86 9.69 5.78
N GLU A 452 16.20 9.40 4.67
CA GLU A 452 16.67 9.77 3.33
C GLU A 452 16.05 11.09 2.87
N LEU A 453 14.73 11.20 2.96
CA LEU A 453 13.99 12.37 2.48
C LEU A 453 13.86 13.44 3.57
N GLY A 454 13.64 13.02 4.82
CA GLY A 454 13.41 13.87 5.99
C GLY A 454 14.48 14.94 6.25
N PRO A 455 15.80 14.64 6.18
CA PRO A 455 16.84 15.64 6.44
C PRO A 455 16.80 16.81 5.45
N SER A 456 16.43 16.54 4.19
CA SER A 456 16.27 17.59 3.16
C SER A 456 15.13 18.56 3.53
N VAL A 457 14.10 18.07 4.24
CA VAL A 457 12.97 18.87 4.74
C VAL A 457 13.36 19.66 5.99
N ALA A 458 14.07 19.03 6.93
CA ALA A 458 14.45 19.63 8.20
C ALA A 458 15.47 20.78 8.04
N HIS A 459 16.30 20.73 6.99
CA HIS A 459 17.35 21.72 6.72
C HIS A 459 16.96 22.78 5.66
N LEU A 460 15.66 22.99 5.40
CA LEU A 460 15.20 24.10 4.55
C LEU A 460 15.78 25.44 5.05
N PRO A 461 16.38 26.28 4.18
CA PRO A 461 16.82 27.60 4.57
C PRO A 461 15.63 28.34 5.18
N ARG A 462 15.70 28.66 6.47
CA ARG A 462 14.69 29.51 7.11
C ARG A 462 14.65 30.78 6.28
N LEU A 463 13.52 31.03 5.61
CA LEU A 463 13.27 32.33 4.99
C LEU A 463 13.55 33.37 6.07
N GLN A 464 14.64 34.14 5.90
CA GLN A 464 14.86 35.31 6.74
C GLN A 464 13.60 36.15 6.55
N ARG A 465 12.77 36.22 7.58
CA ARG A 465 11.67 37.19 7.62
C ARG A 465 12.36 38.54 7.47
N GLY A 466 12.20 39.17 6.32
CA GLY A 466 12.66 40.53 6.10
C GLY A 466 12.08 41.39 7.22
N SER A 467 12.98 41.95 8.02
CA SER A 467 12.69 42.97 9.03
C SER A 467 12.27 44.28 8.38
#